data_AF-A0AAV7YW88-F1
#
_entry.id   AF-A0AAV7YW88-F1
#
_cell.length_a   1.000
_cell.length_b   1.000
_cell.length_c   1.000
_cell.angle_alpha   90.00
_cell.angle_beta   90.00
_cell.angle_gamma   90.00
#
_symmetry.space_group_name_H-M   'P 1'
#
loop_
_entity.id
_entity.type
_entity.pdbx_description
1 polymer ?
#
loop_
_entity_poly.entity_id
_entity_poly.type
_entity_poly.pdbx_seq_one_letter_code
_entity_poly.pdbx_strand_id
1 'polypeptide(L)'
;MITHDWPTGITNHGDVNLLLKKKPFFRKDVENNGLGSPMKWEILIKKRPRYYFCAHLHCKSTALVFHNNNNFNSNNINYNNNQVQNYQQQQQNYQQQQLQQNCKEQKPTQTQFLALDKSLPGRNFVEIMDIRINKDKEIELNEKRVTGGKLYYDLEWLAILKVTQELFSKENRLKSVQNLLFEKNTYTEKVNNKINNMKNDKQYNDLQIPENFQPSAPTLKEESSLKVQNFIPNVLENQQHLPFVNWLGITDPWEGLGGSNQVENSEEININLNSLENNLSTQSNQQIREEEEEIPIIAKNPDEIDLDMEFDFD
;
A
#
# COMPACT_ATOMS: atom_id res chain seq x y z
N MET A 1 -1.67 -0.77 -10.65
CA MET A 1 -1.36 -0.27 -9.30
C MET A 1 -2.20 -1.05 -8.32
N ILE A 2 -1.65 -1.38 -7.16
CA ILE A 2 -2.33 -2.21 -6.16
C ILE A 2 -2.22 -1.49 -4.82
N THR A 3 -3.33 -1.37 -4.10
CA THR A 3 -3.36 -0.87 -2.72
C THR A 3 -4.35 -1.68 -1.89
N HIS A 4 -4.25 -1.64 -0.56
CA HIS A 4 -5.24 -2.30 0.29
C HIS A 4 -6.57 -1.51 0.30
N ASP A 5 -6.60 -0.34 0.94
CA ASP A 5 -7.82 0.50 0.95
C ASP A 5 -8.03 1.24 -0.37
N TRP A 6 -9.25 1.74 -0.54
CA TRP A 6 -9.72 2.44 -1.73
C TRP A 6 -9.20 3.88 -1.77
N PRO A 7 -9.05 4.48 -2.95
CA PRO A 7 -8.93 5.93 -3.10
C PRO A 7 -10.21 6.63 -2.64
N THR A 8 -10.07 7.74 -1.92
CA THR A 8 -11.21 8.58 -1.57
C THR A 8 -11.96 9.07 -2.82
N GLY A 9 -13.29 9.03 -2.78
CA GLY A 9 -14.16 9.50 -3.87
C GLY A 9 -14.26 8.57 -5.08
N ILE A 10 -13.56 7.42 -5.07
CA ILE A 10 -13.59 6.47 -6.20
C ILE A 10 -14.99 5.94 -6.51
N THR A 11 -15.87 5.91 -5.52
CA THR A 11 -17.26 5.49 -5.66
C THR A 11 -18.01 6.34 -6.69
N ASN A 12 -17.69 7.63 -6.80
CA ASN A 12 -18.32 8.57 -7.74
C ASN A 12 -17.98 8.26 -9.21
N HIS A 13 -17.02 7.38 -9.45
CA HIS A 13 -16.62 6.91 -10.78
C HIS A 13 -17.16 5.52 -11.12
N GLY A 14 -18.04 4.97 -10.28
CA GLY A 14 -18.72 3.69 -10.48
C GLY A 14 -20.22 3.78 -10.17
N ASP A 15 -20.86 2.62 -10.00
CA ASP A 15 -22.28 2.56 -9.62
C ASP A 15 -22.44 2.66 -8.10
N VAL A 16 -22.52 3.91 -7.61
CA VAL A 16 -22.75 4.22 -6.19
C VAL A 16 -24.05 3.60 -5.68
N ASN A 17 -25.10 3.57 -6.50
CA ASN A 17 -26.40 3.04 -6.07
C ASN A 17 -26.32 1.53 -5.82
N LEU A 18 -25.65 0.79 -6.71
CA LEU A 18 -25.38 -0.63 -6.50
C LEU A 18 -24.53 -0.88 -5.26
N LEU A 19 -23.50 -0.05 -5.02
CA LEU A 19 -22.67 -0.13 -3.83
C LEU A 19 -23.50 0.10 -2.55
N LEU A 20 -24.29 1.18 -2.50
CA LEU A 20 -25.12 1.52 -1.34
C LEU A 20 -26.28 0.55 -1.13
N LYS A 21 -26.77 -0.12 -2.19
CA LYS A 21 -27.71 -1.23 -2.04
C LYS A 21 -27.09 -2.43 -1.32
N LYS A 22 -25.83 -2.74 -1.62
CA LYS A 22 -25.09 -3.83 -0.96
C LYS A 22 -24.56 -3.46 0.42
N LYS A 23 -24.18 -2.19 0.61
CA LYS A 23 -23.54 -1.66 1.82
C LYS A 23 -24.16 -0.31 2.20
N PRO A 24 -25.39 -0.28 2.74
CA PRO A 24 -26.11 0.97 3.03
C PRO A 24 -25.39 1.90 4.02
N PHE A 25 -24.60 1.33 4.92
CA PHE A 25 -23.83 2.06 5.93
C PHE A 25 -22.72 2.94 5.35
N PHE A 26 -22.29 2.70 4.11
CA PHE A 26 -21.34 3.60 3.43
C PHE A 26 -21.96 4.92 2.99
N ARG A 27 -23.29 5.10 3.07
CA ARG A 27 -23.97 6.29 2.56
C ARG A 27 -23.37 7.59 3.10
N LYS A 28 -23.23 7.70 4.42
CA LYS A 28 -22.71 8.92 5.07
C LYS A 28 -21.26 9.20 4.66
N ASP A 29 -20.43 8.16 4.57
CA ASP A 29 -19.02 8.31 4.22
C ASP A 29 -18.82 8.61 2.73
N VAL A 30 -19.68 8.08 1.86
CA VAL A 30 -19.68 8.42 0.44
C VAL A 30 -20.14 9.86 0.23
N GLU A 31 -21.22 10.29 0.89
CA GLU A 31 -21.76 11.65 0.80
C GLU A 31 -20.77 12.70 1.34
N ASN A 32 -20.04 12.39 2.42
CA ASN A 32 -19.02 13.28 2.99
C ASN A 32 -17.62 13.10 2.40
N ASN A 33 -17.46 12.25 1.38
CA ASN A 33 -16.16 11.91 0.80
C ASN A 33 -15.13 11.42 1.83
N GLY A 34 -15.58 10.71 2.86
CA GLY A 34 -14.77 10.11 3.93
C GLY A 34 -14.39 8.65 3.67
N LEU A 35 -14.98 7.99 2.67
CA LEU A 35 -14.69 6.59 2.37
C LEU A 35 -13.36 6.46 1.58
N GLY A 36 -12.35 5.82 2.16
CA GLY A 36 -11.05 5.55 1.52
C GLY A 36 -9.94 6.51 1.94
N SER A 37 -8.81 6.47 1.22
CA SER A 37 -7.61 7.26 1.51
C SER A 37 -7.38 8.40 0.50
N PRO A 38 -7.24 9.66 0.95
CA PRO A 38 -6.96 10.80 0.08
C PRO A 38 -5.60 10.69 -0.62
N MET A 39 -4.58 10.18 0.07
CA MET A 39 -3.24 10.00 -0.50
C MET A 39 -3.24 9.02 -1.68
N LYS A 40 -4.08 7.97 -1.61
CA LYS A 40 -4.23 7.01 -2.71
C LYS A 40 -4.89 7.64 -3.94
N TRP A 41 -5.81 8.59 -3.73
CA TRP A 41 -6.40 9.38 -4.82
C TRP A 41 -5.35 10.25 -5.52
N GLU A 42 -4.51 10.96 -4.76
CA GLU A 42 -3.42 11.76 -5.33
C GLU A 42 -2.45 10.92 -6.18
N ILE A 43 -2.07 9.74 -5.69
CA ILE A 43 -1.20 8.82 -6.42
C ILE A 43 -1.90 8.32 -7.69
N LEU A 44 -3.19 7.96 -7.62
CA LEU A 44 -3.98 7.51 -8.76
C LEU A 44 -3.97 8.55 -9.89
N ILE A 45 -4.25 9.80 -9.57
CA ILE A 45 -4.32 10.90 -10.54
C ILE A 45 -2.93 11.26 -11.09
N LYS A 46 -1.89 11.20 -10.26
CA LYS A 46 -0.53 11.52 -10.69
C LYS A 46 0.09 10.43 -11.58
N LYS A 47 -0.05 9.17 -11.18
CA LYS A 47 0.57 8.02 -11.88
C LYS A 47 -0.28 7.51 -13.05
N ARG A 48 -1.60 7.75 -13.06
CA ARG A 48 -2.53 7.36 -14.13
C ARG A 48 -2.34 5.89 -14.57
N PRO A 49 -2.35 4.92 -13.64
CA PRO A 49 -2.13 3.53 -14.00
C PRO A 49 -3.28 3.03 -14.88
N ARG A 50 -3.01 2.11 -15.82
CA ARG A 50 -4.10 1.51 -16.63
C ARG A 50 -5.13 0.78 -15.78
N TYR A 51 -4.65 0.08 -14.75
CA TYR A 51 -5.46 -0.67 -13.79
C TYR A 51 -5.13 -0.27 -12.36
N TYR A 52 -6.17 -0.21 -11.52
CA TYR A 52 -6.07 0.00 -10.08
C TYR A 52 -6.84 -1.11 -9.36
N PHE A 53 -6.14 -1.86 -8.52
CA PHE A 53 -6.72 -2.97 -7.77
C PHE A 53 -6.68 -2.68 -6.27
N CYS A 54 -7.76 -3.00 -5.56
CA CYS A 54 -7.80 -2.92 -4.10
C CYS A 54 -8.76 -3.91 -3.43
N ALA A 55 -8.80 -3.88 -2.10
CA ALA A 55 -9.64 -4.75 -1.28
C ALA A 55 -10.17 -3.97 -0.06
N HIS A 56 -10.01 -4.49 1.16
CA HIS A 56 -10.36 -3.88 2.44
C HIS A 56 -11.86 -3.73 2.75
N LEU A 57 -12.65 -3.13 1.86
CA LEU A 57 -14.06 -2.81 2.15
C LEU A 57 -15.04 -3.99 1.98
N HIS A 58 -14.51 -5.20 1.81
CA HIS A 58 -15.27 -6.46 1.75
C HIS A 58 -16.51 -6.37 0.82
N CYS A 59 -16.28 -5.86 -0.39
CA CYS A 59 -17.27 -5.84 -1.47
C CYS A 59 -16.58 -5.68 -2.82
N LYS A 60 -17.06 -6.43 -3.84
CA LYS A 60 -16.66 -6.18 -5.22
C LYS A 60 -17.28 -4.89 -5.73
N SER A 61 -16.44 -4.01 -6.28
CA SER A 61 -16.84 -2.75 -6.89
C SER A 61 -15.93 -2.42 -8.08
N THR A 62 -16.50 -1.79 -9.09
CA THR A 62 -15.80 -1.41 -10.31
C THR A 62 -16.07 0.05 -10.62
N ALA A 63 -15.05 0.76 -11.06
CA ALA A 63 -15.15 2.16 -11.44
C ALA A 63 -14.23 2.48 -12.63
N LEU A 64 -14.51 3.56 -13.33
CA LEU A 64 -13.71 4.04 -14.45
C LEU A 64 -13.35 5.51 -14.23
N VAL A 65 -12.07 5.77 -13.99
CA VAL A 65 -11.57 7.14 -13.76
C VAL A 65 -11.00 7.68 -15.06
N PHE A 66 -11.55 8.79 -15.55
CA PHE A 66 -11.04 9.50 -16.73
C PHE A 66 -10.01 10.56 -16.32
N HIS A 67 -8.90 10.62 -17.05
CA HIS A 67 -7.80 11.55 -16.83
C HIS A 67 -7.77 12.62 -17.92
N ASN A 68 -8.26 13.81 -17.60
CA ASN A 68 -8.19 14.95 -18.52
C ASN A 68 -6.79 15.57 -18.49
N ASN A 69 -6.20 15.82 -19.66
CA ASN A 69 -4.86 16.39 -19.78
C ASN A 69 -4.76 17.86 -19.29
N ASN A 70 -5.89 18.54 -19.08
CA ASN A 70 -5.94 19.96 -18.73
C ASN A 70 -5.92 20.26 -17.22
N ASN A 71 -6.01 19.24 -16.35
CA ASN A 71 -6.12 19.43 -14.89
C ASN A 71 -4.76 19.41 -14.16
N PHE A 72 -3.62 19.43 -14.88
CA PHE A 72 -2.29 19.22 -14.30
C PHE A 72 -1.61 20.47 -13.71
N ASN A 73 -2.28 21.63 -13.66
CA ASN A 73 -1.76 22.78 -12.92
C ASN A 73 -2.12 22.66 -11.43
N SER A 74 -1.46 21.72 -10.75
CA SER A 74 -1.57 21.52 -9.31
C SER A 74 -0.77 22.58 -8.57
N ASN A 75 -1.43 23.68 -8.18
CA ASN A 75 -1.07 24.45 -6.98
C ASN A 75 -2.29 24.83 -6.12
N ASN A 76 -3.50 24.39 -6.46
CA ASN A 76 -4.69 24.55 -5.61
C ASN A 76 -5.72 23.48 -5.96
N ILE A 77 -5.63 22.29 -5.34
CA ILE A 77 -6.76 21.35 -5.36
C ILE A 77 -7.65 21.74 -4.18
N ASN A 78 -8.54 22.71 -4.41
CA ASN A 78 -9.68 22.91 -3.56
C ASN A 78 -10.58 21.67 -3.71
N TYR A 79 -10.73 20.89 -2.64
CA TYR A 79 -11.75 19.87 -2.51
C TYR A 79 -13.12 20.55 -2.42
N ASN A 80 -13.58 21.12 -3.54
CA ASN A 80 -14.93 21.65 -3.64
C ASN A 80 -15.90 20.49 -3.95
N ASN A 81 -16.91 20.35 -3.09
CA ASN A 81 -18.00 19.36 -3.07
C ASN A 81 -18.93 19.34 -4.30
N ASN A 82 -18.51 19.88 -5.45
CA ASN A 82 -19.33 20.01 -6.66
C ASN A 82 -18.92 19.09 -7.82
N GLN A 83 -18.27 17.94 -7.56
CA GLN A 83 -17.98 16.94 -8.61
C GLN A 83 -19.08 15.86 -8.78
N VAL A 84 -20.21 15.96 -8.08
CA VAL A 84 -21.24 14.91 -8.06
C VAL A 84 -22.13 14.88 -9.32
N GLN A 85 -21.98 15.80 -10.28
CA GLN A 85 -23.00 15.94 -11.33
C GLN A 85 -22.64 15.53 -12.77
N ASN A 86 -21.46 15.03 -13.14
CA ASN A 86 -21.23 14.81 -14.58
C ASN A 86 -20.31 13.68 -15.04
N TYR A 87 -20.50 12.45 -14.52
CA TYR A 87 -19.90 11.26 -15.14
C TYR A 87 -20.34 11.08 -16.61
N GLN A 88 -21.62 11.34 -16.93
CA GLN A 88 -22.15 11.21 -18.29
C GLN A 88 -21.61 12.31 -19.24
N GLN A 89 -21.55 13.58 -18.80
CA GLN A 89 -20.96 14.64 -19.62
C GLN A 89 -19.44 14.52 -19.72
N GLN A 90 -18.74 13.99 -18.71
CA GLN A 90 -17.32 13.65 -18.83
C GLN A 90 -17.08 12.56 -19.88
N GLN A 91 -17.93 11.52 -19.95
CA GLN A 91 -17.85 10.52 -21.01
C GLN A 91 -18.06 11.13 -22.42
N GLN A 92 -19.04 12.01 -22.57
CA GLN A 92 -19.33 12.68 -23.85
C GLN A 92 -18.19 13.61 -24.28
N ASN A 93 -17.66 14.42 -23.35
CA ASN A 93 -16.52 15.28 -23.60
C ASN A 93 -15.26 14.48 -23.95
N TYR A 94 -15.07 13.31 -23.33
CA TYR A 94 -13.96 12.40 -23.64
C TYR A 94 -14.07 11.83 -25.05
N GLN A 95 -15.27 11.39 -25.48
CA GLN A 95 -15.50 10.92 -26.85
C GLN A 95 -15.16 12.00 -27.90
N GLN A 96 -15.50 13.26 -27.63
CA GLN A 96 -15.17 14.37 -28.53
C GLN A 96 -13.66 14.68 -28.57
N GLN A 97 -12.95 14.55 -27.44
CA GLN A 97 -11.50 14.84 -27.37
C GLN A 97 -10.63 13.76 -28.04
N GLN A 98 -11.08 12.50 -28.08
CA GLN A 98 -10.32 11.43 -28.76
C GLN A 98 -10.23 11.62 -30.28
N LEU A 99 -11.19 12.31 -30.89
CA LEU A 99 -11.19 12.60 -32.33
C LEU A 99 -10.13 13.64 -32.75
N GLN A 100 -9.45 14.28 -31.80
CA GLN A 100 -8.55 15.42 -32.06
C GLN A 100 -7.08 15.18 -31.64
N GLN A 101 -6.73 14.02 -31.08
CA GLN A 101 -5.39 13.80 -30.51
C GLN A 101 -4.41 13.08 -31.45
N ASN A 102 -3.26 13.72 -31.67
CA ASN A 102 -2.14 13.26 -32.48
C ASN A 102 -1.11 12.48 -31.63
N CYS A 103 -0.49 11.45 -32.21
CA CYS A 103 0.32 10.43 -31.53
C CYS A 103 1.66 10.94 -30.96
N LYS A 104 1.81 10.90 -29.64
CA LYS A 104 3.08 10.71 -28.90
C LYS A 104 2.77 9.84 -27.67
N GLU A 105 3.77 9.24 -27.02
CA GLU A 105 3.59 8.34 -25.85
C GLU A 105 2.78 9.01 -24.73
N GLN A 106 1.47 8.78 -24.73
CA GLN A 106 0.55 9.39 -23.78
C GLN A 106 0.28 8.42 -22.64
N LYS A 107 0.35 8.92 -21.40
CA LYS A 107 -0.14 8.20 -20.22
C LYS A 107 -1.60 7.76 -20.46
N PRO A 108 -2.05 6.63 -19.88
CA PRO A 108 -3.43 6.20 -20.00
C PRO A 108 -4.41 7.35 -19.73
N THR A 109 -5.37 7.50 -20.63
CA THR A 109 -6.48 8.46 -20.53
C THR A 109 -7.54 8.03 -19.53
N GLN A 110 -7.49 6.77 -19.09
CA GLN A 110 -8.41 6.21 -18.12
C GLN A 110 -7.71 5.16 -17.24
N THR A 111 -8.22 4.99 -16.02
CA THR A 111 -7.86 3.93 -15.08
C THR A 111 -9.08 3.05 -14.83
N GLN A 112 -8.94 1.75 -15.07
CA GLN A 112 -9.93 0.75 -14.69
C GLN A 112 -9.70 0.36 -13.23
N PHE A 113 -10.67 0.64 -12.38
CA PHE A 113 -10.63 0.33 -10.96
C PHE A 113 -11.44 -0.93 -10.66
N LEU A 114 -10.86 -1.84 -9.87
CA LEU A 114 -11.50 -3.06 -9.38
C LEU A 114 -11.14 -3.26 -7.91
N ALA A 115 -12.17 -3.29 -7.06
CA ALA A 115 -12.09 -3.74 -5.69
C ALA A 115 -12.64 -5.16 -5.56
N LEU A 116 -12.01 -6.00 -4.74
CA LEU A 116 -12.44 -7.37 -4.45
C LEU A 116 -12.95 -7.53 -3.01
N ASP A 117 -13.73 -8.58 -2.80
CA ASP A 117 -14.29 -8.95 -1.49
C ASP A 117 -13.31 -9.77 -0.63
N LYS A 118 -13.68 -10.07 0.62
CA LYS A 118 -12.97 -11.01 1.48
C LYS A 118 -13.20 -12.44 0.99
N SER A 119 -12.21 -13.30 1.18
CA SER A 119 -12.23 -14.74 0.87
C SER A 119 -13.23 -15.50 1.75
N LEU A 120 -14.51 -15.33 1.46
CA LEU A 120 -15.63 -15.99 2.11
C LEU A 120 -16.49 -16.72 1.06
N PRO A 121 -17.17 -17.82 1.45
CA PRO A 121 -18.05 -18.56 0.55
C PRO A 121 -19.07 -17.64 -0.14
N GLY A 122 -19.27 -17.87 -1.45
CA GLY A 122 -20.25 -17.12 -2.26
C GLY A 122 -19.90 -15.64 -2.52
N ARG A 123 -18.68 -15.19 -2.19
CA ARG A 123 -18.25 -13.80 -2.43
C ARG A 123 -17.32 -13.66 -3.63
N ASN A 124 -17.25 -12.45 -4.16
CA ASN A 124 -16.43 -12.12 -5.32
C ASN A 124 -15.03 -11.65 -4.88
N PHE A 125 -14.22 -12.57 -4.36
CA PHE A 125 -12.89 -12.29 -3.81
C PHE A 125 -11.74 -12.60 -4.78
N VAL A 126 -12.01 -13.27 -5.91
CA VAL A 126 -11.04 -13.54 -6.98
C VAL A 126 -11.62 -13.06 -8.31
N GLU A 127 -10.80 -12.42 -9.13
CA GLU A 127 -11.08 -12.08 -10.52
C GLU A 127 -9.89 -12.52 -11.38
N ILE A 128 -10.17 -13.20 -12.49
CA ILE A 128 -9.16 -13.55 -13.50
C ILE A 128 -9.24 -12.52 -14.62
N MET A 129 -8.11 -11.93 -15.00
CA MET A 129 -8.04 -10.87 -16.00
C MET A 129 -6.92 -11.14 -17.01
N ASP A 130 -7.25 -11.00 -18.30
CA ASP A 130 -6.27 -11.05 -19.38
C ASP A 130 -5.69 -9.66 -19.65
N ILE A 131 -4.41 -9.48 -19.32
CA ILE A 131 -3.69 -8.24 -19.57
C ILE A 131 -2.81 -8.40 -20.80
N ARG A 132 -3.15 -7.70 -21.88
CA ARG A 132 -2.33 -7.68 -23.09
C ARG A 132 -1.03 -6.93 -22.86
N ILE A 133 0.09 -7.62 -23.06
CA ILE A 133 1.42 -7.03 -23.09
C ILE A 133 1.66 -6.48 -24.50
N ASN A 134 2.11 -5.23 -24.61
CA ASN A 134 2.45 -4.66 -25.91
C ASN A 134 3.80 -5.22 -26.36
N LYS A 135 3.80 -6.05 -27.40
CA LYS A 135 5.00 -6.69 -27.97
C LYS A 135 6.04 -5.69 -28.47
N ASP A 136 5.64 -4.48 -28.86
CA ASP A 136 6.59 -3.46 -29.29
C ASP A 136 7.41 -2.91 -28.10
N LYS A 137 6.85 -2.93 -26.89
CA LYS A 137 7.57 -2.61 -25.64
C LYS A 137 8.39 -3.79 -25.10
N GLU A 138 8.14 -5.00 -25.59
CA GLU A 138 8.88 -6.24 -25.27
C GLU A 138 10.30 -6.20 -25.85
N ILE A 139 10.46 -5.54 -27.01
CA ILE A 139 11.76 -5.33 -27.66
C ILE A 139 12.62 -4.31 -26.89
N GLU A 140 12.00 -3.26 -26.33
CA GLU A 140 12.70 -2.26 -25.48
C GLU A 140 12.99 -2.78 -24.06
N LEU A 141 12.09 -3.58 -23.48
CA LEU A 141 12.25 -4.20 -22.16
C LEU A 141 12.88 -5.58 -22.30
N ASN A 142 14.11 -5.68 -22.82
CA ASN A 142 14.93 -6.91 -22.92
C ASN A 142 14.09 -8.20 -23.01
N GLU A 143 13.84 -8.74 -24.20
CA GLU A 143 13.03 -9.94 -24.55
C GLU A 143 12.98 -11.08 -23.49
N LYS A 144 14.04 -11.25 -22.69
CA LYS A 144 14.09 -12.14 -21.52
C LYS A 144 13.05 -11.86 -20.43
N ARG A 145 12.62 -10.60 -20.22
CA ARG A 145 11.76 -10.23 -19.07
C ARG A 145 10.30 -10.67 -19.20
N VAL A 146 9.81 -10.79 -20.44
CA VAL A 146 8.37 -10.91 -20.71
C VAL A 146 7.94 -12.35 -20.98
N THR A 147 8.85 -13.20 -21.45
CA THR A 147 8.51 -14.51 -22.02
C THR A 147 8.54 -15.68 -21.04
N GLY A 148 9.01 -15.49 -19.80
CA GLY A 148 9.27 -16.59 -18.85
C GLY A 148 8.41 -16.66 -17.59
N GLY A 149 7.45 -15.75 -17.38
CA GLY A 149 6.69 -15.67 -16.12
C GLY A 149 7.57 -15.40 -14.89
N LYS A 150 8.79 -14.89 -15.09
CA LYS A 150 9.74 -14.56 -14.02
C LYS A 150 9.46 -13.16 -13.47
N LEU A 151 9.81 -12.95 -12.20
CA LEU A 151 9.72 -11.64 -11.58
C LEU A 151 11.05 -10.89 -11.74
N TYR A 152 10.96 -9.57 -11.86
CA TYR A 152 12.12 -8.69 -11.98
C TYR A 152 11.98 -7.50 -11.04
N TYR A 153 13.09 -7.03 -10.47
CA TYR A 153 13.13 -5.75 -9.78
C TYR A 153 12.94 -4.59 -10.75
N ASP A 154 12.22 -3.57 -10.31
CA ASP A 154 12.11 -2.31 -11.02
C ASP A 154 13.30 -1.40 -10.67
N LEU A 155 13.95 -0.82 -11.69
CA LEU A 155 15.16 -0.03 -11.49
C LEU A 155 14.88 1.31 -10.78
N GLU A 156 13.72 1.94 -11.05
CA GLU A 156 13.29 3.15 -10.34
C GLU A 156 13.07 2.83 -8.86
N TRP A 157 12.46 1.69 -8.55
CA TRP A 157 12.27 1.22 -7.18
C TRP A 157 13.58 0.99 -6.43
N LEU A 158 14.54 0.29 -7.04
CA LEU A 158 15.87 0.09 -6.43
C LEU A 158 16.61 1.41 -6.18
N ALA A 159 16.50 2.36 -7.12
CA ALA A 159 17.10 3.68 -6.97
C ALA A 159 16.44 4.48 -5.84
N ILE A 160 15.10 4.43 -5.72
CA ILE A 160 14.36 5.03 -4.61
C ILE A 160 14.89 4.47 -3.29
N LEU A 161 14.93 3.14 -3.12
CA LEU A 161 15.44 2.50 -1.90
C LEU A 161 16.83 3.02 -1.50
N LYS A 162 17.76 3.08 -2.46
CA LYS A 162 19.12 3.59 -2.22
C LYS A 162 19.16 5.06 -1.82
N VAL A 163 18.34 5.91 -2.45
CA VAL A 163 18.31 7.35 -2.16
C VAL A 163 17.59 7.64 -0.83
N THR A 164 16.59 6.83 -0.47
CA THR A 164 15.77 7.06 0.73
C THR A 164 16.24 6.31 1.97
N GLN A 165 17.29 5.48 1.89
CA GLN A 165 17.75 4.67 3.03
C GLN A 165 18.10 5.50 4.28
N GLU A 166 18.62 6.72 4.10
CA GLU A 166 18.99 7.62 5.21
C GLU A 166 17.77 8.05 6.05
N LEU A 167 16.55 7.98 5.47
CA LEU A 167 15.31 8.28 6.19
C LEU A 167 14.99 7.24 7.26
N PHE A 168 15.53 6.03 7.11
CA PHE A 168 15.32 4.91 8.02
C PHE A 168 16.46 4.77 9.05
N SER A 169 17.47 5.63 9.00
CA SER A 169 18.54 5.63 10.01
C SER A 169 18.00 6.03 11.39
N LYS A 170 18.33 5.23 12.41
CA LYS A 170 17.86 5.42 13.80
C LYS A 170 18.28 6.78 14.38
N GLU A 171 19.44 7.28 13.97
CA GLU A 171 20.07 8.49 14.52
C GLU A 171 19.49 9.80 13.98
N ASN A 172 18.86 9.80 12.79
CA ASN A 172 18.48 11.04 12.10
C ASN A 172 17.01 11.12 11.64
N ARG A 173 16.13 10.19 12.05
CA ARG A 173 14.76 10.07 11.53
C ARG A 173 13.95 11.38 11.54
N LEU A 174 13.98 12.14 12.63
CA LEU A 174 13.23 13.41 12.74
C LEU A 174 13.77 14.49 11.79
N LYS A 175 15.09 14.63 11.69
CA LYS A 175 15.76 15.59 10.79
C LYS A 175 15.54 15.23 9.32
N SER A 176 15.60 13.94 9.01
CA SER A 176 15.37 13.38 7.68
C SER A 176 13.93 13.62 7.19
N VAL A 177 12.93 13.43 8.05
CA VAL A 177 11.51 13.68 7.72
C VAL A 177 11.24 15.18 7.52
N GLN A 178 11.83 16.05 8.34
CA GLN A 178 11.67 17.50 8.15
C GLN A 178 12.25 17.95 6.81
N ASN A 179 13.43 17.47 6.41
CA ASN A 179 14.05 17.81 5.13
C ASN A 179 13.24 17.35 3.91
N LEU A 180 12.53 16.22 3.99
CA LEU A 180 11.65 15.74 2.91
C LEU A 180 10.52 16.72 2.56
N LEU A 181 9.97 17.41 3.57
CA LEU A 181 8.85 18.33 3.38
C LEU A 181 9.27 19.59 2.60
N PHE A 182 10.54 20.00 2.72
CA PHE A 182 11.05 21.21 2.07
C PHE A 182 11.78 20.94 0.74
N GLU A 183 12.20 19.69 0.48
CA GLU A 183 13.08 19.36 -0.65
C GLU A 183 12.52 18.34 -1.66
N LYS A 184 11.21 18.33 -1.92
CA LYS A 184 10.59 17.35 -2.83
C LYS A 184 11.24 17.26 -4.22
N ASN A 185 11.70 18.39 -4.77
CA ASN A 185 12.35 18.44 -6.08
C ASN A 185 13.75 17.81 -6.05
N THR A 186 14.48 17.91 -4.93
CA THR A 186 15.85 17.39 -4.81
C THR A 186 15.86 15.86 -4.84
N TYR A 187 14.88 15.20 -4.21
CA TYR A 187 14.78 13.74 -4.22
C TYR A 187 14.47 13.18 -5.60
N THR A 188 13.63 13.87 -6.38
CA THR A 188 13.32 13.44 -7.75
C THR A 188 14.58 13.46 -8.62
N GLU A 189 15.39 14.52 -8.51
CA GLU A 189 16.67 14.63 -9.21
C GLU A 189 17.69 13.58 -8.73
N LYS A 190 17.82 13.39 -7.41
CA LYS A 190 18.69 12.34 -6.82
C LYS A 190 18.33 10.96 -7.34
N VAL A 191 17.04 10.61 -7.40
CA VAL A 191 16.56 9.32 -7.93
C VAL A 191 16.88 9.19 -9.41
N ASN A 192 16.60 10.20 -10.23
CA ASN A 192 16.90 10.17 -11.66
C ASN A 192 18.41 10.01 -11.94
N ASN A 193 19.25 10.74 -11.21
CA ASN A 193 20.70 10.61 -11.29
C ASN A 193 21.14 9.20 -10.87
N LYS A 194 20.54 8.65 -9.82
CA LYS A 194 20.84 7.29 -9.36
C LYS A 194 20.44 6.23 -10.40
N ILE A 195 19.27 6.36 -11.02
CA ILE A 195 18.85 5.48 -12.13
C ILE A 195 19.87 5.51 -13.26
N ASN A 196 20.29 6.70 -13.70
CA ASN A 196 21.24 6.84 -14.81
C ASN A 196 22.60 6.19 -14.48
N ASN A 197 23.08 6.32 -13.25
CA ASN A 197 24.31 5.66 -12.81
C ASN A 197 24.15 4.14 -12.78
N MET A 198 23.02 3.64 -12.26
CA MET A 198 22.77 2.20 -12.17
C MET A 198 22.59 1.54 -13.55
N LYS A 199 22.06 2.25 -14.55
CA LYS A 199 21.96 1.74 -15.93
C LYS A 199 23.32 1.37 -16.55
N ASN A 200 24.40 2.02 -16.12
CA ASN A 200 25.75 1.79 -16.64
C ASN A 200 26.54 0.76 -15.80
N ASP A 201 25.99 0.33 -14.68
CA ASP A 201 26.65 -0.60 -13.77
C ASP A 201 26.22 -2.03 -14.09
N LYS A 202 27.22 -2.89 -14.34
CA LYS A 202 27.03 -4.30 -14.73
C LYS A 202 26.22 -5.09 -13.70
N GLN A 203 26.22 -4.67 -12.43
CA GLN A 203 25.42 -5.29 -11.38
C GLN A 203 23.92 -5.31 -11.71
N TYR A 204 23.40 -4.29 -12.41
CA TYR A 204 21.97 -4.11 -12.68
C TYR A 204 21.56 -4.54 -14.09
N ASN A 205 22.45 -5.25 -14.81
CA ASN A 205 22.15 -5.77 -16.15
C ASN A 205 21.06 -6.86 -16.10
N ASP A 206 21.09 -7.70 -15.07
CA ASP A 206 20.04 -8.68 -14.79
C ASP A 206 19.35 -8.33 -13.48
N LEU A 207 18.07 -8.01 -13.56
CA LEU A 207 17.24 -7.65 -12.41
C LEU A 207 16.26 -8.78 -12.06
N GLN A 208 16.47 -9.99 -12.58
CA GLN A 208 15.60 -11.12 -12.25
C GLN A 208 15.64 -11.38 -10.75
N ILE A 209 14.46 -11.55 -10.15
CA ILE A 209 14.35 -11.96 -8.75
C ILE A 209 14.83 -13.41 -8.65
N PRO A 210 15.78 -13.73 -7.74
CA PRO A 210 16.25 -15.09 -7.55
C PRO A 210 15.14 -16.03 -7.09
N GLU A 211 15.20 -17.30 -7.54
CA GLU A 211 14.27 -18.36 -7.10
C GLU A 211 14.78 -19.05 -5.83
N ASN A 212 14.99 -18.26 -4.78
CA ASN A 212 15.53 -18.71 -3.48
C ASN A 212 14.50 -18.60 -2.35
N PHE A 213 13.21 -18.69 -2.68
CA PHE A 213 12.15 -18.59 -1.67
C PHE A 213 12.16 -19.83 -0.76
N GLN A 214 12.19 -19.57 0.55
CA GLN A 214 12.30 -20.56 1.62
C GLN A 214 11.39 -20.12 2.77
N PRO A 215 10.69 -21.04 3.45
CA PRO A 215 9.86 -20.71 4.60
C PRO A 215 10.68 -20.06 5.72
N SER A 216 10.32 -18.84 6.12
CA SER A 216 10.96 -18.12 7.23
C SER A 216 10.22 -18.28 8.57
N ALA A 217 9.03 -18.90 8.55
CA ALA A 217 8.21 -19.13 9.72
C ALA A 217 7.65 -20.56 9.73
N PRO A 218 7.44 -21.16 10.92
CA PRO A 218 6.82 -22.47 11.02
C PRO A 218 5.40 -22.43 10.48
N THR A 219 4.96 -23.50 9.83
CA THR A 219 3.55 -23.65 9.46
C THR A 219 2.71 -23.88 10.72
N LEU A 220 1.55 -23.24 10.78
CA LEU A 220 0.57 -23.51 11.82
C LEU A 220 0.15 -24.97 11.70
N LYS A 221 0.43 -25.79 12.71
CA LYS A 221 -0.01 -27.18 12.74
C LYS A 221 -1.44 -27.22 13.27
N GLU A 222 -2.32 -27.95 12.58
CA GLU A 222 -3.75 -28.09 12.94
C GLU A 222 -3.97 -28.61 14.37
N GLU A 223 -2.99 -29.32 14.96
CA GLU A 223 -3.09 -29.91 16.30
C GLU A 223 -2.84 -28.93 17.46
N SER A 224 -2.38 -27.71 17.21
CA SER A 224 -2.14 -26.75 18.29
C SER A 224 -3.34 -25.83 18.52
N SER A 225 -4.44 -26.41 19.00
CA SER A 225 -5.48 -25.68 19.75
C SER A 225 -4.98 -25.27 21.14
N LEU A 226 -3.73 -24.79 21.21
CA LEU A 226 -3.16 -24.23 22.43
C LEU A 226 -3.58 -22.78 22.48
N LYS A 227 -4.46 -22.46 23.42
CA LYS A 227 -4.70 -21.08 23.86
C LYS A 227 -3.35 -20.50 24.28
N VAL A 228 -2.67 -19.79 23.38
CA VAL A 228 -1.36 -19.21 23.68
C VAL A 228 -1.58 -17.94 24.49
N GLN A 229 -1.97 -18.10 25.76
CA GLN A 229 -1.79 -17.04 26.74
C GLN A 229 -0.28 -16.78 26.85
N ASN A 230 0.12 -15.56 26.52
CA ASN A 230 1.51 -15.05 26.56
C ASN A 230 2.45 -15.56 25.45
N PHE A 231 2.02 -15.58 24.18
CA PHE A 231 2.96 -15.71 23.06
C PHE A 231 3.78 -14.43 22.92
N ILE A 232 5.08 -14.50 23.19
CA ILE A 232 6.02 -13.50 22.70
C ILE A 232 6.50 -14.00 21.34
N PRO A 233 6.14 -13.33 20.22
CA PRO A 233 6.61 -13.75 18.90
C PRO A 233 8.12 -13.60 18.82
N ASN A 234 8.80 -14.70 18.51
CA ASN A 234 10.21 -14.65 18.18
C ASN A 234 10.40 -13.87 16.88
N VAL A 235 11.38 -12.95 16.86
CA VAL A 235 11.80 -12.29 15.63
C VAL A 235 12.50 -13.33 14.76
N LEU A 236 11.84 -13.70 13.66
CA LEU A 236 12.39 -14.65 12.70
C LEU A 236 13.09 -13.88 11.58
N GLU A 237 14.32 -14.28 11.30
CA GLU A 237 15.10 -13.71 10.22
C GLU A 237 14.56 -14.18 8.86
N ASN A 238 14.30 -13.22 7.98
CA ASN A 238 13.90 -13.51 6.61
C ASN A 238 15.15 -13.83 5.78
N GLN A 239 15.32 -15.10 5.41
CA GLN A 239 16.48 -15.61 4.67
C GLN A 239 16.62 -15.01 3.25
N GLN A 240 15.58 -14.39 2.70
CA GLN A 240 15.63 -13.70 1.41
C GLN A 240 15.96 -12.21 1.55
N HIS A 241 15.67 -11.59 2.71
CA HIS A 241 15.86 -10.16 2.98
C HIS A 241 17.34 -9.79 3.03
N LEU A 242 18.15 -10.49 3.84
CA LEU A 242 19.57 -10.16 3.99
C LEU A 242 20.35 -10.25 2.66
N PRO A 243 20.23 -11.33 1.84
CA PRO A 243 20.88 -11.36 0.54
C PRO A 243 20.48 -10.19 -0.36
N PHE A 244 19.21 -9.77 -0.33
CA PHE A 244 18.73 -8.63 -1.11
C PHE A 244 19.34 -7.30 -0.63
N VAL A 245 19.31 -7.03 0.67
CA VAL A 245 19.88 -5.82 1.28
C VAL A 245 21.38 -5.73 0.99
N ASN A 246 22.10 -6.84 1.15
CA ASN A 246 23.54 -6.93 0.87
C ASN A 246 23.86 -6.75 -0.61
N TRP A 247 23.12 -7.44 -1.49
CA TRP A 247 23.27 -7.27 -2.94
C TRP A 247 23.02 -5.82 -3.34
N LEU A 248 21.92 -5.23 -2.86
CA LEU A 248 21.59 -3.85 -3.18
C LEU A 248 22.56 -2.87 -2.50
N GLY A 249 23.23 -3.23 -1.41
CA GLY A 249 24.12 -2.33 -0.67
C GLY A 249 23.36 -1.19 0.00
N ILE A 250 22.26 -1.53 0.68
CA ILE A 250 21.52 -0.61 1.57
C ILE A 250 21.61 -1.12 3.02
N THR A 251 21.36 -0.27 3.99
CA THR A 251 21.33 -0.68 5.42
C THR A 251 20.05 -1.45 5.74
N ASP A 252 20.16 -2.53 6.53
CA ASP A 252 19.00 -3.23 7.07
C ASP A 252 18.37 -2.39 8.21
N PRO A 253 17.13 -1.90 8.07
CA PRO A 253 16.48 -1.16 9.15
C PRO A 253 16.27 -2.00 10.42
N TRP A 254 16.32 -3.34 10.30
CA TRP A 254 16.14 -4.28 11.41
C TRP A 254 17.46 -4.77 12.01
N GLU A 255 18.60 -4.28 11.52
CA GLU A 255 19.91 -4.61 12.05
C GLU A 255 19.97 -4.30 13.55
N GLY A 256 20.37 -5.31 14.34
CA GLY A 256 20.45 -5.23 15.81
C GLY A 256 19.13 -5.46 16.57
N LEU A 257 18.02 -5.78 15.90
CA LEU A 257 16.76 -6.23 16.55
C LEU A 257 16.61 -7.76 16.57
N GLY A 258 17.38 -8.47 15.75
CA GLY A 258 17.50 -9.92 15.83
C GLY A 258 18.33 -10.31 17.04
N GLY A 259 17.72 -11.02 17.98
CA GLY A 259 18.41 -11.59 19.12
C GLY A 259 19.61 -12.41 18.66
N SER A 260 20.80 -12.01 19.12
CA SER A 260 21.95 -12.89 19.16
C SER A 260 21.50 -14.24 19.74
N ASN A 261 21.62 -15.31 18.95
CA ASN A 261 21.71 -16.66 19.51
C ASN A 261 23.00 -16.73 20.35
N GLN A 262 22.94 -16.18 21.57
CA GLN A 262 23.81 -16.56 22.66
C GLN A 262 22.91 -16.82 23.86
N VAL A 263 22.68 -18.12 24.07
CA VAL A 263 22.21 -18.65 25.35
C VAL A 263 23.31 -18.36 26.36
N GLU A 264 23.14 -17.32 27.17
CA GLU A 264 23.65 -17.32 28.54
C GLU A 264 22.52 -16.88 29.48
N ASN A 265 22.37 -17.69 30.53
CA ASN A 265 21.39 -17.54 31.60
C ASN A 265 21.47 -16.16 32.27
N SER A 266 20.37 -15.85 32.98
CA SER A 266 20.27 -14.98 34.16
C SER A 266 20.42 -13.47 33.94
N GLU A 267 19.30 -12.75 33.84
CA GLU A 267 18.70 -11.92 34.90
C GLU A 267 17.66 -10.97 34.30
N GLU A 268 16.55 -10.77 35.02
CA GLU A 268 15.38 -10.00 34.61
C GLU A 268 15.73 -8.56 34.19
N ILE A 269 15.60 -8.23 32.90
CA ILE A 269 15.63 -6.85 32.43
C ILE A 269 14.20 -6.32 32.43
N ASN A 270 13.84 -5.65 33.52
CA ASN A 270 12.57 -4.95 33.67
C ASN A 270 12.62 -3.64 32.85
N ILE A 271 12.14 -3.65 31.61
CA ILE A 271 12.08 -2.46 30.76
C ILE A 271 10.87 -1.62 31.19
N ASN A 272 11.13 -0.57 31.95
CA ASN A 272 10.14 0.40 32.40
C ASN A 272 9.63 1.25 31.21
N LEU A 273 8.43 0.93 30.74
CA LEU A 273 7.71 1.59 29.65
C LEU A 273 7.31 3.06 29.94
N ASN A 274 7.49 3.56 31.17
CA ASN A 274 7.07 4.91 31.57
C ASN A 274 8.00 6.05 31.10
N SER A 275 9.05 5.77 30.32
CA SER A 275 10.02 6.77 29.88
C SER A 275 9.70 7.44 28.53
N LEU A 276 8.66 6.97 27.82
CA LEU A 276 8.26 7.51 26.52
C LEU A 276 7.06 8.47 26.56
N GLU A 277 6.40 8.65 27.72
CA GLU A 277 5.22 9.51 27.83
C GLU A 277 5.51 10.97 28.24
N ASN A 278 6.73 11.30 28.69
CA ASN A 278 7.01 12.61 29.28
C ASN A 278 7.50 13.73 28.32
N ASN A 279 7.27 13.63 27.00
CA ASN A 279 7.69 14.69 26.06
C ASN A 279 6.58 15.32 25.21
N LEU A 280 5.31 15.12 25.54
CA LEU A 280 4.19 15.82 24.90
C LEU A 280 3.18 16.34 25.93
N SER A 281 3.62 17.31 26.75
CA SER A 281 2.69 18.08 27.57
C SER A 281 3.11 19.55 27.68
N THR A 282 2.61 20.39 26.78
CA THR A 282 2.27 21.79 27.12
C THR A 282 1.05 22.27 26.33
N GLN A 283 0.04 22.67 27.10
CA GLN A 283 -1.10 23.56 26.80
C GLN A 283 -2.34 22.99 26.10
N SER A 284 -3.28 22.48 26.89
CA SER A 284 -4.51 23.23 27.23
C SER A 284 -5.28 22.54 28.36
N ASN A 285 -5.48 23.26 29.46
CA ASN A 285 -6.37 22.87 30.55
C ASN A 285 -7.83 23.08 30.11
N GLN A 286 -8.67 22.05 30.23
CA GLN A 286 -10.05 22.21 30.67
C GLN A 286 -10.55 20.92 31.33
N GLN A 287 -11.10 21.11 32.53
CA GLN A 287 -11.51 20.11 33.51
C GLN A 287 -12.66 19.23 33.01
N ILE A 288 -12.55 17.91 33.10
CA ILE A 288 -13.68 17.02 33.43
C ILE A 288 -13.14 15.87 34.30
N ARG A 289 -13.85 15.61 35.41
CA ARG A 289 -13.54 14.62 36.45
C ARG A 289 -13.69 13.19 35.93
N GLU A 290 -12.77 12.33 36.34
CA GLU A 290 -12.80 10.87 36.15
C GLU A 290 -13.75 10.24 37.18
N GLU A 291 -14.70 9.44 36.71
CA GLU A 291 -15.25 8.30 37.45
C GLU A 291 -14.62 7.05 36.80
N GLU A 292 -13.74 6.38 37.55
CA GLU A 292 -13.08 5.15 37.13
C GLU A 292 -14.07 3.97 37.25
N GLU A 293 -14.55 3.46 36.12
CA GLU A 293 -15.08 2.09 36.03
C GLU A 293 -14.05 1.19 35.34
N GLU A 294 -13.58 0.17 36.05
CA GLU A 294 -12.66 -0.85 35.54
C GLU A 294 -13.29 -1.61 34.36
N ILE A 295 -12.77 -1.41 33.15
CA ILE A 295 -13.17 -2.20 31.97
C ILE A 295 -12.25 -3.43 31.87
N PRO A 296 -12.80 -4.66 31.89
CA PRO A 296 -11.99 -5.87 31.75
C PRO A 296 -11.41 -5.97 30.33
N ILE A 297 -10.09 -6.13 30.26
CA ILE A 297 -9.32 -6.30 29.02
C ILE A 297 -9.60 -7.70 28.44
N ILE A 298 -10.72 -7.83 27.73
CA ILE A 298 -10.97 -8.92 26.79
C ILE A 298 -11.29 -8.26 25.44
N ALA A 299 -10.26 -7.73 24.79
CA ALA A 299 -10.39 -7.30 23.40
C ALA A 299 -10.23 -8.54 22.50
N LYS A 300 -11.36 -9.21 22.19
CA LYS A 300 -11.43 -10.05 20.99
C LYS A 300 -11.16 -9.15 19.79
N ASN A 301 -10.19 -9.52 18.94
CA ASN A 301 -9.91 -8.80 17.70
C ASN A 301 -11.17 -8.85 16.82
N PRO A 302 -11.81 -7.70 16.49
CA PRO A 302 -13.09 -7.69 15.78
C PRO A 302 -13.01 -8.24 14.34
N ASP A 303 -11.80 -8.47 13.82
CA ASP A 303 -11.57 -9.00 12.47
C ASP A 303 -11.32 -10.54 12.41
N GLU A 304 -11.16 -11.20 13.56
CA GLU A 304 -11.06 -12.66 13.65
C GLU A 304 -12.45 -13.30 13.78
N ILE A 305 -12.69 -14.35 12.98
CA ILE A 305 -13.92 -15.15 13.04
C ILE A 305 -13.50 -16.52 13.57
N ASP A 306 -14.05 -16.93 14.71
CA ASP A 306 -13.99 -18.33 15.16
C ASP A 306 -14.74 -19.19 14.13
N LEU A 307 -14.06 -20.18 13.54
CA LEU A 307 -14.64 -21.10 12.55
C LEU A 307 -15.48 -22.22 13.18
N ASP A 308 -15.64 -22.22 14.51
CA ASP A 308 -16.27 -23.31 15.27
C ASP A 308 -17.76 -23.04 15.57
N MET A 309 -18.54 -22.60 14.58
CA MET A 309 -20.00 -22.72 14.67
C MET A 309 -20.47 -23.86 13.79
N GLU A 310 -20.54 -25.05 14.40
CA GLU A 310 -21.38 -26.15 13.91
C GLU A 310 -22.80 -25.61 13.69
N PHE A 311 -23.27 -25.70 12.45
CA PHE A 311 -24.67 -25.45 12.12
C PHE A 311 -25.44 -26.74 12.39
N ASP A 312 -26.18 -26.78 13.50
CA ASP A 312 -27.26 -27.73 13.67
C ASP A 312 -28.34 -27.43 12.61
N PHE A 313 -28.57 -28.41 11.75
CA PHE A 313 -29.70 -28.40 10.81
C PHE A 313 -30.90 -29.02 11.50
N ASP A 314 -31.95 -28.21 11.70
CA ASP A 314 -33.34 -28.68 11.85
C ASP A 314 -34.17 -28.32 10.62
#